data_AF-A0A7X7I9V9-F1
#
_entry.id   AF-A0A7X7I9V9-F1
#
_cell.length_a   1.000
_cell.length_b   1.000
_cell.length_c   1.000
_cell.angle_alpha   90.00
_cell.angle_beta   90.00
_cell.angle_gamma   90.00
#
_symmetry.space_group_name_H-M   'P 1'
#
loop_
_entity.id
_entity.type
_entity.pdbx_description
1 polymer ?
#
loop_
_entity_poly.entity_id
_entity_poly.type
_entity_poly.pdbx_seq_one_letter_code
_entity_poly.pdbx_strand_id
1 'polypeptide(L)' 'MAAGDKAPLFEVTGADGDVRLAALLEKGPVVLYFFPKALTPG' A
#
# COMPACT_ATOMS: atom_id res chain seq x y z
N MET A 1 -4.96 13.03 5.81
CA MET A 1 -3.76 12.48 6.45
C MET A 1 -2.67 13.53 6.37
N ALA A 2 -2.09 13.88 7.51
CA ALA A 2 -0.94 14.76 7.63
C ALA A 2 0.33 13.94 7.91
N ALA A 3 1.49 14.55 7.72
CA ALA A 3 2.75 13.94 8.13
C ALA A 3 2.77 13.69 9.64
N GLY A 4 3.16 12.48 10.05
CA GLY A 4 3.14 12.03 11.45
C GLY A 4 1.86 11.29 11.85
N ASP A 5 0.80 11.34 11.05
CA ASP A 5 -0.40 10.53 11.29
C ASP A 5 -0.07 9.03 11.14
N LYS A 6 -0.70 8.20 11.96
CA LYS A 6 -0.66 6.75 11.77
C LYS A 6 -1.39 6.40 10.47
N ALA A 7 -0.73 5.63 9.61
CA ALA A 7 -1.35 5.15 8.38
C ALA A 7 -2.56 4.25 8.71
N PRO A 8 -3.70 4.42 8.01
CA PRO A 8 -4.85 3.55 8.18
C PRO A 8 -4.46 2.13 7.73
N LEU A 9 -4.75 1.15 8.58
CA LEU A 9 -4.59 -0.24 8.20
C LEU A 9 -5.61 -0.58 7.12
N PHE A 10 -5.17 -1.35 6.13
CA PHE A 10 -6.02 -1.84 5.06
C PHE A 10 -5.71 -3.30 4.76
N GLU A 11 -6.72 -3.95 4.20
CA GLU A 11 -6.63 -5.26 3.57
C GLU A 11 -7.22 -5.14 2.16
N VAL A 12 -6.48 -5.62 1.16
CA VAL A 12 -6.86 -5.52 -0.25
C VAL A 12 -6.45 -6.77 -1.00
N THR A 13 -7.21 -7.17 -2.01
CA THR A 13 -6.77 -8.20 -2.95
C THR A 13 -5.84 -7.57 -3.98
N GLY A 14 -4.57 -7.97 -3.95
CA GLY A 14 -3.53 -7.54 -4.89
C GLY A 14 -3.38 -8.49 -6.08
N ALA A 15 -2.45 -8.17 -6.98
CA ALA A 15 -2.17 -8.97 -8.17
C ALA A 15 -1.67 -10.38 -7.83
N ASP A 16 -0.90 -10.52 -6.75
CA ASP A 16 -0.31 -11.79 -6.29
C ASP A 16 -1.07 -12.41 -5.10
N GLY A 17 -2.29 -11.92 -4.82
CA GLY A 17 -3.11 -12.34 -3.70
C GLY A 17 -3.34 -11.24 -2.65
N ASP A 18 -3.89 -11.63 -1.50
CA ASP A 18 -4.33 -10.68 -0.47
C ASP A 18 -3.15 -10.04 0.26
N VAL A 19 -3.24 -8.71 0.42
CA VAL A 19 -2.23 -7.86 1.05
C VAL A 19 -2.84 -7.20 2.29
N ARG A 20 -2.11 -7.27 3.41
CA ARG A 20 -2.47 -6.62 4.67
C ARG A 20 -1.33 -5.71 5.12
N LEU A 21 -1.59 -4.41 5.28
CA LEU A 21 -0.55 -3.44 5.65
C LEU A 21 0.14 -3.81 6.98
N ALA A 22 -0.62 -4.30 7.96
CA ALA A 22 -0.08 -4.69 9.27
C ALA A 22 1.03 -5.75 9.15
N ALA A 23 0.83 -6.78 8.34
CA ALA A 23 1.80 -7.85 8.14
C ALA A 23 3.05 -7.40 7.36
N LEU A 24 2.93 -6.39 6.50
CA LEU A 24 4.08 -5.81 5.80
C LEU A 24 4.95 -4.96 6.74
N LEU A 25 4.31 -4.19 7.63
CA LEU A 25 5.01 -3.34 8.60
C LEU A 25 5.83 -4.14 9.61
N GLU A 26 5.47 -5.40 9.90
CA GLU A 26 6.28 -6.31 10.72
C GLU A 26 7.62 -6.67 10.06
N LYS A 27 7.70 -6.63 8.73
CA LYS A 27 8.91 -6.94 7.95
C LYS A 27 9.82 -5.73 7.77
N GLY A 28 9.26 -4.52 7.86
CA GLY A 28 10.02 -3.27 7.75
C GLY A 28 9.20 -2.11 7.21
N PRO A 29 9.86 -0.96 6.94
CA PRO A 29 9.22 0.21 6.38
C PRO A 29 8.59 -0.06 5.01
N VAL A 30 7.41 0.51 4.77
CA VAL A 30 6.63 0.36 3.53
C VAL A 30 6.41 1.73 2.88
N VAL A 31 6.60 1.81 1.57
CA VAL A 31 6.24 2.97 0.76
C VAL A 31 5.04 2.58 -0.11
N LEU A 32 3.93 3.31 0.03
CA LEU A 32 2.72 3.15 -0.79
C LEU A 32 2.61 4.31 -1.77
N TYR A 33 2.33 3.99 -3.03
CA TYR A 33 2.05 4.98 -4.07
C TYR A 33 0.91 4.48 -4.96
N PHE A 34 0.25 5.42 -5.64
CA PHE A 34 -0.83 5.14 -6.57
C PHE A 34 -0.44 5.65 -7.95
N PHE A 35 -0.92 4.96 -8.99
CA PHE A 35 -0.77 5.38 -10.39
C PHE A 35 -2.15 5.39 -11.06
N PRO A 36 -2.39 6.24 -12.07
CA PRO A 36 -3.74 6.46 -12.61
C PRO A 36 -4.37 5.23 -13.26
N LYS A 37 -3.58 4.49 -14.06
CA LYS A 37 -4.04 3.32 -14.79
C LYS A 37 -2.87 2.43 -15.21
N ALA A 38 -3.10 1.12 -15.26
CA ALA A 38 -2.13 0.17 -15.79
C ALA A 38 -2.01 0.29 -17.33
N LEU A 39 -0.84 -0.08 -17.87
CA LEU A 39 -0.58 -0.18 -19.31
C LEU A 39 -0.79 1.13 -20.10
N THR A 40 -0.60 2.29 -19.47
CA THR A 40 -0.60 3.58 -20.15
C THR A 40 0.80 4.19 -20.11
N PRO A 41 1.27 4.86 -21.19
CA PRO A 41 2.40 5.76 -21.10
C PRO A 41 2.12 6.80 -20.00
N GLY A 42 3.09 7.01 -19.12
CA GLY A 42 3.04 8.02 -18.07
C GLY A 42 3.09 9.43 -18.62
#